data_AF-A0A968NDD7-F1
#
_entry.id   AF-A0A968NDD7-F1
#
_cell.length_a   1.000
_cell.length_b   1.000
_cell.length_c   1.000
_cell.angle_alpha   90.00
_cell.angle_beta   90.00
_cell.angle_gamma   90.00
#
_symmetry.space_group_name_H-M   'P 1'
#
loop_
_entity.id
_entity.type
_entity.pdbx_description
1 polymer ?
#
loop_
_entity_poly.entity_id
_entity_poly.type
_entity_poly.pdbx_seq_one_letter_code
_entity_poly.pdbx_strand_id
1 'polypeptide(L)'
;MTHELTQPTTSLSLSNTERDQLADYEARIARGLETFLDVGEALAGVRDSKLYREEFASFEAYCERRWQLGRRRAYQLMDAAAVAGEMGKIFHMRPQRESHAAALAKIEPQHREAVWERVLAETDTPTAALIDRVHSTYLAELLGAAEATLATHVKTFTQVLAALRMKYGGDGAALHAVVHSHFPDADAEFVQTIIRVFGNEEVGTV
;
A
#
# COMPACT_ATOMS: atom_id res chain seq x y z
N MET A 1 -44.21 9.29 47.18
CA MET A 1 -44.71 10.21 46.13
C MET A 1 -43.48 10.80 45.46
N THR A 2 -43.26 10.39 44.19
CA THR A 2 -42.47 11.07 43.12
C THR A 2 -41.00 11.42 43.44
N HIS A 3 -40.02 10.55 43.13
CA HIS A 3 -39.32 10.37 41.85
C HIS A 3 -38.50 11.60 41.42
N GLU A 4 -37.16 11.48 41.40
CA GLU A 4 -36.39 11.96 40.26
C GLU A 4 -35.03 11.26 40.16
N LEU A 5 -34.76 10.77 38.95
CA LEU A 5 -33.54 10.12 38.52
C LEU A 5 -32.44 11.16 38.37
N THR A 6 -31.22 10.84 38.82
CA THR A 6 -30.02 11.46 38.22
C THR A 6 -29.18 10.34 37.65
N GLN A 7 -29.42 10.07 36.37
CA GLN A 7 -28.54 9.22 35.57
C GLN A 7 -27.12 9.82 35.60
N PRO A 8 -26.04 9.04 35.74
CA PRO A 8 -24.73 9.54 35.37
C PRO A 8 -24.74 9.70 33.85
N THR A 9 -24.84 10.95 33.40
CA THR A 9 -24.71 11.32 32.00
C THR A 9 -23.33 10.89 31.53
N THR A 10 -23.29 9.97 30.56
CA THR A 10 -22.11 9.67 29.76
C THR A 10 -21.72 10.93 29.00
N SER A 11 -20.89 11.78 29.60
CA SER A 11 -20.27 12.91 28.91
C SER A 11 -19.16 12.38 27.99
N LEU A 12 -19.30 12.61 26.69
CA LEU A 12 -18.31 12.27 25.66
C LEU A 12 -16.98 13.04 25.77
N SER A 13 -16.75 13.82 26.84
CA SER A 13 -15.55 14.64 27.04
C SER A 13 -14.75 14.17 28.23
N LEU A 14 -13.44 13.96 28.04
CA LEU A 14 -12.50 13.54 29.07
C LEU A 14 -12.38 14.59 30.19
N SER A 15 -12.50 14.12 31.44
CA SER A 15 -12.19 14.89 32.64
C SER A 15 -10.70 15.28 32.69
N ASN A 16 -10.32 16.23 33.56
CA ASN A 16 -8.92 16.64 33.71
C ASN A 16 -8.03 15.45 34.11
N THR A 17 -8.49 14.60 35.03
CA THR A 17 -7.78 13.40 35.45
C THR A 17 -7.62 12.38 34.31
N GLU A 18 -8.65 12.20 33.48
CA GLU A 18 -8.58 11.32 32.31
C GLU A 18 -7.65 11.89 31.23
N ARG A 19 -7.57 13.23 31.09
CA ARG A 19 -6.60 13.89 30.20
C ARG A 19 -5.16 13.77 30.69
N ASP A 20 -4.92 13.90 31.99
CA ASP A 20 -3.59 13.72 32.57
C ASP A 20 -3.12 12.25 32.47
N GLN A 21 -4.03 11.30 32.68
CA GLN A 21 -3.76 9.88 32.44
C GLN A 21 -3.54 9.57 30.97
N LEU A 22 -4.33 10.17 30.07
CA LEU A 22 -4.14 10.05 28.63
C LEU A 22 -2.76 10.60 28.23
N ALA A 23 -2.35 11.75 28.74
CA ALA A 23 -1.03 12.33 28.48
C ALA A 23 0.14 11.46 29.01
N ASP A 24 0.00 10.84 30.19
CA ASP A 24 0.99 9.87 30.70
C ASP A 24 1.07 8.63 29.80
N TYR A 25 -0.08 8.09 29.40
CA TYR A 25 -0.13 6.96 28.48
C TYR A 25 0.43 7.33 27.11
N GLU A 26 0.12 8.51 26.56
CA GLU A 26 0.65 9.01 25.29
C GLU A 26 2.17 9.24 25.37
N ALA A 27 2.71 9.73 26.48
CA ALA A 27 4.15 9.90 26.68
C ALA A 27 4.90 8.57 26.85
N ARG A 28 4.24 7.56 27.43
CA ARG A 28 4.77 6.18 27.51
C ARG A 28 4.66 5.46 26.17
N ILE A 29 3.58 5.72 25.43
CA ILE A 29 3.40 5.27 24.05
C ILE A 29 4.51 5.88 23.21
N ALA A 30 4.68 7.20 23.17
CA ALA A 30 5.73 7.92 22.44
C ALA A 30 7.15 7.40 22.69
N ARG A 31 7.53 7.17 23.96
CA ARG A 31 8.81 6.52 24.30
C ARG A 31 8.89 5.09 23.77
N GLY A 32 7.78 4.35 23.78
CA GLY A 32 7.65 3.04 23.13
C GLY A 32 7.81 3.08 21.60
N LEU A 33 7.37 4.17 20.95
CA LEU A 33 7.47 4.39 19.50
C LEU A 33 8.93 4.62 19.06
N GLU A 34 9.77 5.26 19.89
CA GLU A 34 11.22 5.38 19.64
C GLU A 34 11.98 4.06 19.88
N THR A 35 11.56 3.26 20.86
CA THR A 35 12.31 2.05 21.25
C THR A 35 12.31 0.91 20.23
N PHE A 36 11.32 0.74 19.35
CA PHE A 36 11.36 -0.35 18.36
C PHE A 36 12.21 -0.01 17.13
N LEU A 37 12.25 1.27 16.75
CA LEU A 37 13.09 1.80 15.68
C LEU A 37 14.56 1.61 16.04
N ASP A 38 14.98 2.15 17.18
CA ASP A 38 16.36 2.07 17.65
C ASP A 38 16.80 0.61 17.88
N VAL A 39 15.91 -0.22 18.44
CA VAL A 39 16.20 -1.64 18.65
C VAL A 39 16.27 -2.40 17.32
N GLY A 40 15.38 -2.13 16.38
CA GLY A 40 15.40 -2.76 15.05
C GLY A 40 16.65 -2.38 14.25
N GLU A 41 17.01 -1.11 14.23
CA GLU A 41 18.25 -0.61 13.60
C GLU A 41 19.50 -1.19 14.28
N ALA A 42 19.55 -1.22 15.61
CA ALA A 42 20.67 -1.80 16.35
C ALA A 42 20.82 -3.31 16.12
N LEU A 43 19.70 -4.05 16.11
CA LEU A 43 19.69 -5.48 15.79
C LEU A 43 20.16 -5.75 14.36
N ALA A 44 19.76 -4.92 13.39
CA ALA A 44 20.26 -4.98 12.02
C ALA A 44 21.77 -4.73 11.96
N GLY A 45 22.26 -3.68 12.62
CA GLY A 45 23.69 -3.37 12.69
C GLY A 45 24.52 -4.52 13.31
N VAL A 46 24.05 -5.11 14.40
CA VAL A 46 24.69 -6.26 15.06
C VAL A 46 24.72 -7.49 14.15
N ARG A 47 23.63 -7.79 13.44
CA ARG A 47 23.54 -8.92 12.51
C ARG A 47 24.48 -8.73 11.32
N ASP A 48 24.38 -7.60 10.64
CA ASP A 48 25.04 -7.34 9.37
C ASP A 48 26.56 -7.23 9.55
N SER A 49 27.00 -6.66 10.67
CA SER A 49 28.42 -6.59 11.06
C SER A 49 28.90 -7.83 11.84
N LYS A 50 28.02 -8.82 12.07
CA LYS A 50 28.30 -10.07 12.82
C LYS A 50 28.92 -9.84 14.21
N LEU A 51 28.50 -8.79 14.92
CA LEU A 51 29.08 -8.38 16.21
C LEU A 51 28.80 -9.37 17.36
N TYR A 52 27.89 -10.32 17.15
CA TYR A 52 27.56 -11.38 18.11
C TYR A 52 28.59 -12.52 18.17
N ARG A 53 29.49 -12.63 17.18
CA ARG A 53 30.30 -13.84 16.93
C ARG A 53 31.35 -14.18 17.98
N GLU A 54 31.68 -13.24 18.86
CA GLU A 54 32.68 -13.44 19.92
C GLU A 54 32.16 -14.39 21.02
N GLU A 55 30.88 -14.26 21.39
CA GLU A 55 30.28 -15.00 22.51
C GLU A 55 29.14 -15.93 22.08
N PHE A 56 28.61 -15.76 20.85
CA PHE A 56 27.43 -16.48 20.39
C PHE A 56 27.65 -17.13 19.02
N ALA A 57 27.20 -18.38 18.88
CA ALA A 57 27.34 -19.17 17.66
C ALA A 57 26.46 -18.66 16.49
N SER A 58 25.38 -17.93 16.78
CA SER A 58 24.49 -17.34 15.78
C SER A 58 23.84 -16.06 16.30
N PHE A 59 23.31 -15.25 15.37
CA PHE A 59 22.56 -14.03 15.70
C PHE A 59 21.32 -14.37 16.53
N GLU A 60 20.65 -15.48 16.20
CA GLU A 60 19.47 -15.95 16.93
C GLU A 60 19.80 -16.30 18.38
N ALA A 61 20.92 -17.01 18.61
CA ALA A 61 21.36 -17.36 19.95
C ALA A 61 21.72 -16.11 20.78
N TYR A 62 22.27 -15.09 20.12
CA TYR A 62 22.50 -13.78 20.73
C TYR A 62 21.19 -13.10 21.14
N CYS A 63 20.22 -13.00 20.23
CA CYS A 63 18.90 -12.40 20.50
C CYS A 63 18.18 -13.10 21.67
N GLU A 64 18.18 -14.42 21.68
CA GLU A 64 17.49 -15.21 22.68
C GLU A 64 18.18 -15.12 24.05
N ARG A 65 19.49 -15.36 24.10
CA ARG A 65 20.22 -15.43 25.39
C ARG A 65 20.45 -14.05 26.00
N ARG A 66 20.72 -13.02 25.19
CA ARG A 66 21.07 -11.68 25.68
C ARG A 66 19.86 -10.79 25.93
N TRP A 67 18.81 -10.96 25.13
CA TRP A 67 17.65 -10.06 25.11
C TRP A 67 16.31 -10.75 25.34
N GLN A 68 16.29 -12.08 25.52
CA GLN A 68 15.07 -12.89 25.59
C GLN A 68 14.14 -12.69 24.38
N LEU A 69 14.72 -12.35 23.21
CA LEU A 69 14.00 -12.16 21.96
C LEU A 69 14.12 -13.42 21.11
N GLY A 70 13.00 -14.09 20.87
CA GLY A 70 12.94 -15.18 19.90
C GLY A 70 13.25 -14.68 18.49
N ARG A 71 13.83 -15.54 17.64
CA ARG A 71 14.20 -15.25 16.25
C ARG A 71 13.14 -14.42 15.53
N ARG A 72 11.91 -14.92 15.45
CA ARG A 72 10.81 -14.26 14.72
C ARG A 72 10.61 -12.81 15.16
N ARG A 73 10.65 -12.55 16.47
CA ARG A 73 10.45 -11.21 17.03
C ARG A 73 11.59 -10.27 16.65
N ALA A 74 12.84 -10.75 16.70
CA ALA A 74 14.00 -9.95 16.32
C ALA A 74 13.93 -9.50 14.85
N TYR A 75 13.62 -10.41 13.92
CA TYR A 75 13.48 -10.05 12.51
C TYR A 75 12.27 -9.12 12.25
N GLN A 76 11.14 -9.32 12.94
CA GLN A 76 9.99 -8.40 12.83
C GLN A 76 10.34 -6.96 13.23
N LEU A 77 11.11 -6.78 14.31
CA LEU A 77 11.57 -5.46 14.74
C LEU A 77 12.47 -4.80 13.70
N MET A 78 13.36 -5.58 13.08
CA MET A 78 14.25 -5.09 12.03
C MET A 78 13.48 -4.69 10.77
N ASP A 79 12.53 -5.52 10.32
CA ASP A 79 11.69 -5.24 9.15
C ASP A 79 10.82 -4.00 9.39
N ALA A 80 10.23 -3.87 10.58
CA ALA A 80 9.45 -2.71 10.97
C ALA A 80 10.29 -1.42 10.99
N ALA A 81 11.52 -1.49 11.50
CA ALA A 81 12.44 -0.36 11.52
C ALA A 81 12.86 0.07 10.11
N ALA A 82 13.15 -0.89 9.23
CA ALA A 82 13.50 -0.62 7.83
C ALA A 82 12.36 0.13 7.09
N VAL A 83 11.12 -0.35 7.22
CA VAL A 83 9.95 0.30 6.60
C VAL A 83 9.75 1.72 7.12
N ALA A 84 9.88 1.91 8.43
CA ALA A 84 9.74 3.24 9.03
C ALA A 84 10.90 4.19 8.64
N GLY A 85 12.10 3.67 8.39
CA GLY A 85 13.24 4.43 7.86
C GLY A 85 13.05 4.86 6.40
N GLU A 86 12.44 4.01 5.58
CA GLU A 86 12.13 4.27 4.15
C GLU A 86 11.08 5.37 3.96
N MET A 87 10.08 5.46 4.83
CA MET A 87 8.96 6.42 4.74
C MET A 87 9.33 7.88 5.12
N GLY A 88 10.63 8.22 5.13
CA GLY A 88 11.11 9.61 5.12
C GLY A 88 11.40 10.26 6.49
N LYS A 89 12.07 11.43 6.43
CA LYS A 89 12.57 12.23 7.58
C LYS A 89 11.49 13.08 8.28
N ILE A 90 10.25 13.02 7.81
CA ILE A 90 9.14 13.79 8.34
C ILE A 90 8.43 12.97 9.42
N PHE A 91 8.52 13.40 10.67
CA PHE A 91 8.14 12.61 11.85
C PHE A 91 6.69 12.10 11.83
N HIS A 92 5.75 12.84 11.23
CA HIS A 92 4.33 12.45 11.16
C HIS A 92 4.03 11.39 10.08
N MET A 93 4.92 11.20 9.10
CA MET A 93 4.78 10.19 8.04
C MET A 93 5.35 8.82 8.45
N ARG A 94 6.09 8.75 9.56
CA ARG A 94 6.60 7.47 10.05
C ARG A 94 5.52 6.71 10.81
N PRO A 95 5.31 5.41 10.53
CA PRO A 95 4.45 4.58 11.34
C PRO A 95 5.03 4.48 12.74
N GLN A 96 4.35 5.13 13.68
CA GLN A 96 4.82 5.21 15.06
C GLN A 96 4.71 3.86 15.77
N ARG A 97 3.74 3.01 15.40
CA ARG A 97 3.56 1.67 16.01
C ARG A 97 4.13 0.60 15.10
N GLU A 98 4.79 -0.38 15.70
CA GLU A 98 5.29 -1.56 14.98
C GLU A 98 4.18 -2.28 14.20
N SER A 99 2.97 -2.37 14.75
CA SER A 99 1.83 -2.98 14.06
C SER A 99 1.45 -2.23 12.77
N HIS A 100 1.66 -0.91 12.72
CA HIS A 100 1.45 -0.12 11.51
C HIS A 100 2.56 -0.38 10.50
N ALA A 101 3.83 -0.36 10.95
CA ALA A 101 4.98 -0.66 10.11
C ALA A 101 4.89 -2.07 9.50
N ALA A 102 4.50 -3.06 10.30
CA ALA A 102 4.29 -4.43 9.86
C ALA A 102 3.11 -4.59 8.88
N ALA A 103 2.07 -3.76 9.00
CA ALA A 103 0.98 -3.74 8.02
C ALA A 103 1.45 -3.11 6.69
N LEU A 104 2.14 -1.98 6.76
CA LEU A 104 2.70 -1.27 5.60
C LEU A 104 3.80 -2.08 4.89
N ALA A 105 4.53 -2.93 5.60
CA ALA A 105 5.54 -3.84 5.04
C ALA A 105 4.95 -4.80 3.99
N LYS A 106 3.65 -5.11 4.08
CA LYS A 106 2.93 -5.98 3.14
C LYS A 106 2.51 -5.26 1.86
N ILE A 107 2.65 -3.94 1.81
CA ILE A 107 2.28 -3.09 0.69
C ILE A 107 3.52 -2.84 -0.16
N GLU A 108 3.34 -2.80 -1.48
CA GLU A 108 4.41 -2.46 -2.42
C GLU A 108 5.00 -1.08 -2.10
N PRO A 109 6.34 -0.90 -2.12
CA PRO A 109 7.01 0.31 -1.66
C PRO A 109 6.44 1.60 -2.24
N GLN A 110 6.15 1.61 -3.54
CA GLN A 110 5.61 2.76 -4.28
C GLN A 110 4.22 3.22 -3.84
N HIS A 111 3.49 2.40 -3.07
CA HIS A 111 2.13 2.70 -2.62
C HIS A 111 2.02 2.99 -1.12
N ARG A 112 3.06 2.68 -0.33
CA ARG A 112 3.03 2.80 1.15
C ARG A 112 2.72 4.21 1.63
N GLU A 113 3.38 5.21 1.05
CA GLU A 113 3.18 6.62 1.42
C GLU A 113 1.75 7.08 1.14
N ALA A 114 1.24 6.82 -0.07
CA ALA A 114 -0.11 7.21 -0.46
C ALA A 114 -1.19 6.53 0.40
N VAL A 115 -1.01 5.25 0.74
CA VAL A 115 -1.92 4.54 1.66
C VAL A 115 -1.85 5.14 3.06
N TRP A 116 -0.65 5.43 3.55
CA TRP A 116 -0.46 5.97 4.89
C TRP A 116 -1.02 7.39 5.05
N GLU A 117 -0.81 8.26 4.07
CA GLU A 117 -1.41 9.61 4.04
C GLU A 117 -2.94 9.55 4.14
N ARG A 118 -3.57 8.65 3.39
CA ARG A 118 -5.04 8.46 3.45
C ARG A 118 -5.49 7.97 4.81
N VAL A 119 -4.77 7.04 5.43
CA VAL A 119 -5.06 6.56 6.79
C VAL A 119 -5.00 7.71 7.79
N LEU A 120 -3.96 8.54 7.73
CA LEU A 120 -3.79 9.70 8.63
C LEU A 120 -4.84 10.79 8.38
N ALA A 121 -5.30 10.95 7.13
CA ALA A 121 -6.39 11.88 6.82
C ALA A 121 -7.76 11.42 7.35
N GLU A 122 -7.95 10.11 7.51
CA GLU A 122 -9.20 9.54 8.06
C GLU A 122 -9.22 9.53 9.59
N THR A 123 -8.07 9.42 10.26
CA THR A 123 -8.03 9.33 11.72
C THR A 123 -6.68 9.68 12.34
N ASP A 124 -6.72 10.26 13.53
CA ASP A 124 -5.56 10.45 14.42
C ASP A 124 -5.17 9.16 15.17
N THR A 125 -6.00 8.11 15.14
CA THR A 125 -5.73 6.81 15.79
C THR A 125 -5.70 5.64 14.79
N PRO A 126 -4.69 5.55 13.91
CA PRO A 126 -4.58 4.46 12.95
C PRO A 126 -4.53 3.08 13.62
N THR A 127 -5.07 2.08 12.93
CA THR A 127 -4.99 0.66 13.30
C THR A 127 -4.55 -0.17 12.09
N ALA A 128 -3.96 -1.36 12.34
CA ALA A 128 -3.56 -2.25 11.25
C ALA A 128 -4.75 -2.65 10.33
N ALA A 129 -5.94 -2.87 10.90
CA ALA A 129 -7.14 -3.18 10.13
C ALA A 129 -7.60 -2.01 9.24
N LEU A 130 -7.43 -0.77 9.72
CA LEU A 130 -7.71 0.41 8.91
C LEU A 130 -6.72 0.52 7.74
N ILE A 131 -5.43 0.25 7.96
CA ILE A 131 -4.42 0.24 6.90
C ILE A 131 -4.77 -0.79 5.83
N ASP A 132 -5.15 -2.01 6.22
CA ASP A 132 -5.55 -3.07 5.29
C ASP A 132 -6.81 -2.66 4.48
N ARG A 133 -7.80 -2.02 5.12
CA ARG A 133 -9.00 -1.50 4.45
C ARG A 133 -8.66 -0.40 3.45
N VAL A 134 -7.91 0.61 3.87
CA VAL A 134 -7.51 1.74 3.01
C VAL A 134 -6.66 1.26 1.84
N HIS A 135 -5.75 0.31 2.07
CA HIS A 135 -4.97 -0.31 1.01
C HIS A 135 -5.88 -1.01 -0.02
N SER A 136 -6.88 -1.76 0.44
CA SER A 136 -7.84 -2.45 -0.43
C SER A 136 -8.65 -1.46 -1.26
N THR A 137 -9.13 -0.37 -0.65
CA THR A 137 -9.84 0.71 -1.36
C THR A 137 -8.92 1.40 -2.37
N TYR A 138 -7.68 1.71 -1.99
CA TYR A 138 -6.68 2.33 -2.87
C TYR A 138 -6.39 1.47 -4.11
N LEU A 139 -6.22 0.15 -3.96
CA LEU A 139 -6.02 -0.76 -5.09
C LEU A 139 -7.26 -0.82 -6.00
N ALA A 140 -8.46 -0.86 -5.43
CA ALA A 140 -9.70 -0.86 -6.21
C ALA A 140 -9.86 0.43 -7.04
N GLU A 141 -9.50 1.59 -6.48
CA GLU A 141 -9.50 2.86 -7.20
C GLU A 141 -8.45 2.89 -8.32
N LEU A 142 -7.22 2.43 -8.04
CA LEU A 142 -6.17 2.34 -9.06
C LEU A 142 -6.59 1.45 -10.22
N LEU A 143 -7.15 0.28 -9.92
CA LEU A 143 -7.63 -0.66 -10.92
C LEU A 143 -8.79 -0.04 -11.71
N GLY A 144 -9.77 0.57 -11.05
CA GLY A 144 -10.89 1.22 -11.71
C GLY A 144 -10.45 2.38 -12.62
N ALA A 145 -9.44 3.16 -12.21
CA ALA A 145 -8.87 4.21 -13.05
C ALA A 145 -8.14 3.65 -14.29
N ALA A 146 -7.41 2.54 -14.13
CA ALA A 146 -6.76 1.85 -15.23
C ALA A 146 -7.80 1.26 -16.21
N GLU A 147 -8.84 0.60 -15.70
CA GLU A 147 -9.96 0.07 -16.49
C GLU A 147 -10.69 1.17 -17.26
N ALA A 148 -10.99 2.31 -16.61
CA ALA A 148 -11.63 3.45 -17.26
C ALA A 148 -10.75 4.06 -18.37
N THR A 149 -9.43 4.13 -18.15
CA THR A 149 -8.46 4.59 -19.15
C THR A 149 -8.43 3.63 -20.34
N LEU A 150 -8.35 2.32 -20.08
CA LEU A 150 -8.38 1.29 -21.11
C LEU A 150 -9.68 1.32 -21.91
N ALA A 151 -10.83 1.43 -21.24
CA ALA A 151 -12.13 1.55 -21.88
C ALA A 151 -12.20 2.78 -22.79
N THR A 152 -11.59 3.90 -22.37
CA THR A 152 -11.51 5.13 -23.18
C THR A 152 -10.65 4.91 -24.42
N HIS A 153 -9.50 4.26 -24.30
CA HIS A 153 -8.65 3.93 -25.44
C HIS A 153 -9.33 2.96 -26.41
N VAL A 154 -9.97 1.91 -25.90
CA VAL A 154 -10.74 0.95 -26.72
C VAL A 154 -11.86 1.67 -27.47
N LYS A 155 -12.63 2.53 -26.80
CA LYS A 155 -13.69 3.32 -27.43
C LYS A 155 -13.15 4.22 -28.53
N THR A 156 -12.08 4.96 -28.26
CA THR A 156 -11.44 5.86 -29.22
C THR A 156 -10.91 5.09 -30.43
N PHE A 157 -10.27 3.94 -30.18
CA PHE A 157 -9.77 3.08 -31.23
C PHE A 157 -10.88 2.54 -32.13
N THR A 158 -11.98 2.04 -31.55
CA THR A 158 -13.15 1.58 -32.30
C THR A 158 -13.77 2.70 -33.13
N GLN A 159 -13.82 3.94 -32.63
CA GLN A 159 -14.29 5.10 -33.40
C GLN A 159 -13.38 5.41 -34.59
N VAL A 160 -12.05 5.34 -34.40
CA VAL A 160 -11.07 5.50 -35.49
C VAL A 160 -11.25 4.42 -36.55
N LEU A 161 -11.38 3.15 -36.14
CA LEU A 161 -11.63 2.05 -37.08
C LEU A 161 -12.94 2.24 -37.87
N ALA A 162 -14.01 2.68 -37.21
CA ALA A 162 -15.28 2.99 -37.89
C ALA A 162 -15.12 4.12 -38.91
N ALA A 163 -14.38 5.19 -38.59
CA ALA A 163 -14.09 6.28 -39.51
C ALA A 163 -13.22 5.84 -40.71
N LEU A 164 -12.21 5.00 -40.46
CA LEU A 164 -11.40 4.40 -41.53
C LEU A 164 -12.27 3.50 -42.42
N ARG A 165 -13.21 2.74 -41.84
CA ARG A 165 -14.14 1.90 -42.61
C ARG A 165 -15.03 2.77 -43.52
N MET A 166 -15.55 3.88 -43.00
CA MET A 166 -16.33 4.84 -43.80
C MET A 166 -15.51 5.46 -44.94
N LYS A 167 -14.21 5.72 -44.71
CA LYS A 167 -13.32 6.33 -45.71
C LYS A 167 -12.85 5.35 -46.78
N TYR A 168 -12.57 4.10 -46.42
CA TYR A 168 -11.93 3.11 -47.30
C TYR A 168 -12.85 1.92 -47.66
N GLY A 169 -14.15 2.00 -47.36
CA GLY A 169 -15.16 1.05 -47.84
C GLY A 169 -15.08 -0.37 -47.26
N GLY A 170 -14.30 -0.58 -46.19
CA GLY A 170 -14.09 -1.92 -45.61
C GLY A 170 -13.00 -2.75 -46.30
N ASP A 171 -12.19 -2.15 -47.18
CA ASP A 171 -11.05 -2.82 -47.79
C ASP A 171 -9.95 -3.12 -46.74
N GLY A 172 -9.83 -4.41 -46.38
CA GLY A 172 -8.85 -4.88 -45.40
C GLY A 172 -7.39 -4.66 -45.83
N ALA A 173 -7.09 -4.57 -47.12
CA ALA A 173 -5.73 -4.30 -47.61
C ALA A 173 -5.31 -2.85 -47.33
N ALA A 174 -6.24 -1.91 -47.48
CA ALA A 174 -6.02 -0.51 -47.13
C ALA A 174 -5.81 -0.34 -45.62
N LEU A 175 -6.56 -1.07 -44.79
CA LEU A 175 -6.34 -1.06 -43.34
C LEU A 175 -4.97 -1.67 -42.97
N HIS A 176 -4.57 -2.77 -43.60
CA HIS A 176 -3.28 -3.41 -43.35
C HIS A 176 -2.12 -2.43 -43.60
N ALA A 177 -2.18 -1.66 -44.70
CA ALA A 177 -1.19 -0.64 -45.00
C ALA A 177 -1.20 0.51 -43.97
N VAL A 178 -2.38 0.95 -43.52
CA VAL A 178 -2.51 2.01 -42.50
C VAL A 178 -1.96 1.56 -41.15
N VAL A 179 -2.28 0.33 -40.71
CA VAL A 179 -1.80 -0.24 -39.44
C VAL A 179 -0.29 -0.40 -39.47
N HIS A 180 0.26 -0.99 -40.54
CA HIS A 180 1.72 -1.15 -40.65
C HIS A 180 2.46 0.19 -40.72
N SER A 181 1.87 1.23 -41.31
CA SER A 181 2.45 2.56 -41.36
C SER A 181 2.46 3.29 -40.00
N HIS A 182 1.46 3.07 -39.14
CA HIS A 182 1.33 3.79 -37.86
C HIS A 182 1.84 2.96 -36.68
N PHE A 183 1.90 1.64 -36.82
CA PHE A 183 2.36 0.69 -35.82
C PHE A 183 3.40 -0.27 -36.45
N PRO A 184 4.60 0.24 -36.80
CA PRO A 184 5.62 -0.56 -37.48
C PRO A 184 6.14 -1.72 -36.64
N ASP A 185 6.11 -1.58 -35.31
CA ASP A 185 6.56 -2.59 -34.35
C ASP A 185 5.41 -3.49 -33.84
N ALA A 186 4.21 -3.35 -34.38
CA ALA A 186 3.10 -4.22 -34.01
C ALA A 186 3.40 -5.68 -34.39
N ASP A 187 3.18 -6.59 -33.44
CA ASP A 187 3.26 -8.01 -33.72
C ASP A 187 2.10 -8.47 -34.62
N ALA A 188 2.26 -9.69 -35.16
CA ALA A 188 1.26 -10.27 -36.07
C ALA A 188 -0.10 -10.47 -35.40
N GLU A 189 -0.15 -10.73 -34.09
CA GLU A 189 -1.39 -10.98 -33.35
C GLU A 189 -2.21 -9.68 -33.20
N PHE A 190 -1.55 -8.57 -32.90
CA PHE A 190 -2.14 -7.25 -32.84
C PHE A 190 -2.72 -6.84 -34.21
N VAL A 191 -1.95 -7.00 -35.29
CA VAL A 191 -2.41 -6.67 -36.64
C VAL A 191 -3.62 -7.52 -37.03
N GLN A 192 -3.59 -8.83 -36.79
CA GLN A 192 -4.71 -9.72 -37.06
C GLN A 192 -5.95 -9.38 -36.23
N THR A 193 -5.76 -9.02 -34.96
CA THR A 193 -6.86 -8.59 -34.09
C THR A 193 -7.53 -7.32 -34.63
N ILE A 194 -6.75 -6.33 -35.07
CA ILE A 194 -7.29 -5.11 -35.66
C ILE A 194 -8.08 -5.40 -36.95
N ILE A 195 -7.54 -6.25 -37.82
CA ILE A 195 -8.21 -6.63 -39.08
C ILE A 195 -9.54 -7.34 -38.79
N ARG A 196 -9.55 -8.27 -37.84
CA ARG A 196 -10.76 -8.99 -37.43
C ARG A 196 -11.83 -8.04 -36.88
N VAL A 197 -11.45 -7.14 -35.97
CA VAL A 197 -12.34 -6.11 -35.40
C VAL A 197 -12.86 -5.18 -36.50
N PHE A 198 -12.02 -4.80 -37.46
CA PHE A 198 -12.42 -4.00 -38.61
C PHE A 198 -13.32 -4.75 -39.61
N GLY A 199 -13.21 -6.09 -39.69
CA GLY A 199 -14.02 -6.95 -40.55
C GLY A 199 -15.37 -7.39 -39.97
N ASN A 200 -15.68 -7.07 -38.70
CA ASN A 200 -16.87 -7.55 -37.97
C ASN A 200 -16.93 -9.08 -37.75
N GLU A 201 -15.80 -9.79 -37.83
CA GLU A 201 -15.76 -11.15 -37.30
C GLU A 201 -15.77 -11.04 -35.77
N GLU A 202 -16.85 -11.50 -35.13
CA GLU A 202 -16.97 -11.43 -33.67
C GLU A 202 -15.70 -11.96 -33.02
N VAL A 203 -15.07 -11.08 -32.23
CA VAL A 203 -14.02 -11.50 -31.32
C VAL A 203 -14.69 -12.28 -30.21
N GLY A 204 -14.88 -13.58 -30.43
CA GLY A 204 -15.33 -14.50 -29.40
C GLY A 204 -14.48 -14.31 -28.15
N THR A 205 -15.13 -13.83 -27.10
CA THR A 205 -14.60 -13.78 -25.73
C THR A 205 -14.09 -15.16 -25.34
N VAL A 206 -12.78 -15.25 -25.07
CA VAL A 206 -12.17 -16.33 -24.28
C VAL A 206 -12.05 -15.85 -22.85
#